data_AF-A0A1V5MLY9-F1
#
_entry.id   AF-A0A1V5MLY9-F1
#
_cell.length_a   1.000
_cell.length_b   1.000
_cell.length_c   1.000
_cell.angle_alpha   90.00
_cell.angle_beta   90.00
_cell.angle_gamma   90.00
#
_symmetry.space_group_name_H-M   'P 1'
#
loop_
_entity.id
_entity.type
_entity.pdbx_description
1 polymer ?
#
loop_
_entity_poly.entity_id
_entity_poly.type
_entity_poly.pdbx_seq_one_letter_code
_entity_poly.pdbx_strand_id
1 'polypeptide(L)'
;MDVTQIELLPQPPVGENPLTPWPYYPTILKTSSSHEEGCDRRWALSTTRFIGRNGQVTGAEVQPVSWTKDASTGRMVMKPEGKPYVIKADLVLLAMGFTQPVHEGLLDSLGLAYENRGTVKATPQGATSLPAVFAAGDVVLGASLVVRAMASGRSMAASVNAYLATK
;
A
#
# COMPACT_ATOMS: atom_id res chain seq x y z
N MET A 1 5.60 -20.31 18.73
CA MET A 1 5.74 -18.87 18.42
C MET A 1 4.34 -18.39 18.10
N ASP A 2 3.87 -17.33 18.75
CA ASP A 2 2.51 -16.82 18.55
C ASP A 2 2.57 -15.65 17.55
N VAL A 3 1.72 -15.69 16.52
CA VAL A 3 1.72 -14.71 15.42
C VAL A 3 0.29 -14.21 15.26
N THR A 4 0.09 -12.91 15.49
CA THR A 4 -1.20 -12.25 15.24
C THR A 4 -1.09 -11.33 14.03
N GLN A 5 -1.93 -11.55 13.03
CA GLN A 5 -2.11 -10.64 11.91
C GLN A 5 -3.35 -9.78 12.14
N ILE A 6 -3.19 -8.48 12.05
CA ILE A 6 -4.26 -7.49 12.22
C ILE A 6 -4.60 -6.91 10.84
N GLU A 7 -5.89 -6.95 10.46
CA GLU A 7 -6.42 -6.21 9.32
C GLU A 7 -7.38 -5.15 9.82
N LEU A 8 -7.23 -3.96 9.24
CA LEU A 8 -8.06 -2.81 9.55
C LEU A 8 -9.47 -2.96 8.97
N LEU A 9 -9.57 -3.62 7.82
CA LEU A 9 -10.82 -3.86 7.11
C LEU A 9 -11.59 -5.07 7.68
N PRO A 10 -12.91 -5.13 7.46
CA PRO A 10 -13.72 -6.29 7.81
C PRO A 10 -13.27 -7.55 7.06
N GLN A 11 -13.63 -8.71 7.61
CA GLN A 11 -13.37 -9.98 6.92
C GLN A 11 -14.02 -9.97 5.52
N PRO A 12 -13.25 -10.18 4.45
CA PRO A 12 -13.83 -10.32 3.13
C PRO A 12 -14.63 -11.64 3.02
N PRO A 13 -15.63 -11.71 2.13
CA PRO A 13 -16.41 -12.93 1.89
C PRO A 13 -15.54 -14.11 1.44
N VAL A 14 -15.95 -15.34 1.79
CA VAL A 14 -15.29 -16.56 1.34
C VAL A 14 -15.84 -16.98 -0.02
N GLY A 15 -14.96 -17.34 -0.96
CA GLY A 15 -15.33 -17.86 -2.27
C GLY A 15 -15.70 -16.76 -3.27
N GLU A 16 -16.85 -16.12 -3.08
CA GLU A 16 -17.40 -15.15 -4.03
C GLU A 16 -17.81 -13.83 -3.36
N ASN A 17 -17.70 -12.73 -4.12
CA ASN A 17 -18.15 -11.42 -3.68
C ASN A 17 -18.98 -10.75 -4.79
N PRO A 18 -20.32 -10.70 -4.67
CA PRO A 18 -21.20 -10.05 -5.64
C PRO A 18 -20.93 -8.56 -5.86
N LEU A 19 -20.25 -7.89 -4.91
CA LEU A 19 -19.88 -6.48 -5.04
C LEU A 19 -18.68 -6.25 -5.96
N THR A 20 -17.92 -7.31 -6.25
CA THR A 20 -16.77 -7.28 -7.16
C THR A 20 -16.86 -8.41 -8.18
N PRO A 21 -17.86 -8.38 -9.09
CA PRO A 21 -18.00 -9.40 -10.12
C PRO A 21 -16.88 -9.26 -11.17
N TRP A 22 -16.62 -10.31 -11.94
CA TRP A 22 -15.76 -10.18 -13.11
C TRP A 22 -16.29 -9.08 -14.05
N PRO A 23 -15.43 -8.20 -14.62
CA PRO A 23 -13.97 -8.24 -14.67
C PRO A 23 -13.24 -7.51 -13.53
N TYR A 24 -13.93 -7.08 -12.47
CA TYR A 24 -13.27 -6.47 -11.31
C TYR A 24 -12.40 -7.49 -10.57
N TYR A 25 -11.33 -7.00 -9.94
CA TYR A 25 -10.48 -7.86 -9.13
C TYR A 25 -11.26 -8.33 -7.90
N PRO A 26 -11.35 -9.66 -7.65
CA PRO A 26 -12.22 -10.18 -6.62
C PRO A 26 -11.69 -9.84 -5.23
N THR A 27 -12.53 -9.15 -4.45
CA THR A 27 -12.25 -8.87 -3.03
C THR A 27 -12.87 -9.97 -2.18
N ILE A 28 -12.13 -11.08 -2.06
CA ILE A 28 -12.52 -12.29 -1.32
C ILE A 28 -11.45 -12.65 -0.30
N LEU A 29 -11.80 -13.47 0.69
CA LEU A 29 -10.86 -13.99 1.66
C LEU A 29 -9.82 -14.86 0.96
N LYS A 30 -8.57 -14.38 1.00
CA LYS A 30 -7.41 -15.11 0.53
C LYS A 30 -6.69 -15.73 1.72
N THR A 31 -6.31 -16.98 1.53
CA THR A 31 -5.42 -17.73 2.42
C THR A 31 -4.19 -18.06 1.59
N SER A 32 -3.02 -17.70 2.11
CA SER A 32 -1.72 -18.03 1.49
C SER A 32 -1.05 -19.15 2.28
N SER A 33 0.01 -19.74 1.73
CA SER A 33 0.80 -20.77 2.44
C SER A 33 1.27 -20.29 3.82
N SER A 34 1.68 -19.02 3.96
CA SER A 34 2.08 -18.46 5.26
C SER A 34 0.94 -18.41 6.27
N HIS A 35 -0.31 -18.26 5.82
CA HIS A 35 -1.46 -18.36 6.72
C HIS A 35 -1.71 -19.83 7.14
N GLU A 36 -1.43 -20.79 6.25
CA GLU A 36 -1.56 -22.23 6.52
C GLU A 36 -0.49 -22.74 7.49
N GLU A 37 0.69 -22.11 7.52
CA GLU A 37 1.74 -22.35 8.52
C GLU A 37 1.30 -21.97 9.95
N GLY A 38 0.28 -21.10 10.07
CA GLY A 38 -0.37 -20.76 11.34
C GLY A 38 -0.24 -19.29 11.72
N CYS A 39 -1.38 -18.62 11.92
CA CYS A 39 -1.48 -17.29 12.54
C CYS A 39 -2.91 -17.03 13.07
N ASP A 40 -3.02 -16.24 14.14
CA ASP A 40 -4.30 -15.68 14.58
C ASP A 40 -4.63 -14.45 13.73
N ARG A 41 -5.73 -14.49 12.97
CA ARG A 41 -6.12 -13.44 12.02
C ARG A 41 -7.28 -12.64 12.60
N ARG A 42 -7.05 -11.35 12.88
CA ARG A 42 -8.02 -10.46 13.50
C ARG A 42 -8.39 -9.30 12.61
N TRP A 43 -9.66 -9.21 12.27
CA TRP A 43 -10.20 -8.26 11.31
C TRP A 43 -10.92 -7.11 11.99
N ALA A 44 -11.18 -6.04 11.22
CA ALA A 44 -11.88 -4.85 11.69
C ALA A 44 -11.25 -4.29 12.98
N LEU A 45 -9.92 -4.23 13.01
CA LEU A 45 -9.15 -3.90 14.20
C LEU A 45 -8.08 -2.87 13.86
N SER A 46 -8.11 -1.73 14.55
CA SER A 46 -7.17 -0.63 14.35
C SER A 46 -6.15 -0.59 15.48
N THR A 47 -4.86 -0.45 15.14
CA THR A 47 -3.81 -0.23 16.13
C THR A 47 -3.75 1.26 16.48
N THR A 48 -3.90 1.61 17.76
CA THR A 48 -3.95 3.02 18.21
C THR A 48 -2.60 3.51 18.72
N ARG A 49 -1.82 2.66 19.38
CA ARG A 49 -0.46 2.96 19.85
C ARG A 49 0.35 1.71 20.17
N PHE A 50 1.67 1.82 20.08
CA PHE A 50 2.59 0.82 20.61
C PHE A 50 2.91 1.12 22.08
N ILE A 51 2.98 0.06 22.87
CA ILE A 51 3.35 0.10 24.29
C ILE A 51 4.73 -0.51 24.40
N GLY A 52 5.64 0.18 25.08
CA GLY A 52 7.01 -0.29 25.23
C GLY A 52 7.62 0.10 26.57
N ARG A 53 8.71 -0.59 26.91
CA ARG A 53 9.54 -0.37 28.09
C ARG A 53 11.00 -0.46 27.69
N ASN A 54 11.83 0.46 28.18
CA ASN A 54 13.28 0.49 27.91
C ASN A 54 13.63 0.46 26.41
N GLY A 55 12.85 1.14 25.57
CA GLY A 55 13.06 1.16 24.11
C GLY A 55 12.63 -0.09 23.36
N GLN A 56 12.01 -1.07 24.03
CA GLN A 56 11.49 -2.30 23.42
C GLN A 56 9.97 -2.31 23.45
N VAL A 57 9.34 -2.81 22.38
CA VAL A 57 7.89 -3.03 22.33
C VAL A 57 7.51 -4.19 23.24
N THR A 58 6.39 -4.04 23.94
CA THR A 58 5.81 -5.06 24.81
C THR A 58 4.34 -5.35 24.48
N GLY A 59 3.73 -4.51 23.64
CA GLY A 59 2.38 -4.72 23.13
C GLY A 59 1.92 -3.63 22.18
N ALA A 60 0.76 -3.87 21.58
CA ALA A 60 0.02 -2.90 20.77
C ALA A 60 -1.36 -2.72 21.40
N GLU A 61 -1.74 -1.47 21.66
CA GLU A 61 -3.13 -1.15 21.96
C GLU A 61 -3.91 -1.13 20.66
N VAL A 62 -5.04 -1.84 20.66
CA VAL A 62 -5.90 -2.03 19.52
C VAL A 62 -7.34 -1.70 19.88
N GLN A 63 -8.09 -1.24 18.89
CA GLN A 63 -9.48 -0.83 19.02
C GLN A 63 -10.28 -1.51 17.91
N PRO A 64 -11.34 -2.28 18.24
CA PRO A 64 -12.27 -2.76 17.22
C PRO A 64 -12.89 -1.58 16.47
N VAL A 65 -13.12 -1.74 15.18
CA VAL A 65 -13.68 -0.70 14.32
C VAL A 65 -14.72 -1.26 13.37
N SER A 66 -15.66 -0.43 12.93
CA SER A 66 -16.51 -0.70 11.78
C SER A 66 -16.34 0.35 10.71
N TRP A 67 -16.78 0.01 9.50
CA TRP A 67 -16.70 0.88 8.34
C TRP A 67 -18.09 1.16 7.82
N THR A 68 -18.46 2.43 7.77
CA THR A 68 -19.77 2.87 7.25
C THR A 68 -19.57 3.80 6.06
N LYS A 69 -20.42 3.70 5.04
CA LYS A 69 -20.39 4.61 3.91
C LYS A 69 -21.06 5.92 4.29
N ASP A 70 -20.34 7.03 4.13
CA ASP A 70 -20.90 8.36 4.27
C ASP A 70 -21.95 8.58 3.19
N ALA A 71 -23.17 8.94 3.60
CA ALA A 71 -24.30 9.07 2.68
C ALA A 71 -24.15 10.25 1.71
N SER A 72 -23.39 11.28 2.07
CA SER A 72 -23.23 12.50 1.27
C SER A 72 -22.07 12.42 0.27
N THR A 73 -20.95 11.81 0.69
CA THR A 73 -19.73 11.74 -0.12
C THR A 73 -19.49 10.37 -0.74
N GLY A 74 -20.21 9.35 -0.27
CA GLY A 74 -20.00 7.95 -0.66
C GLY A 74 -18.69 7.35 -0.14
N ARG A 75 -17.92 8.07 0.69
CA ARG A 75 -16.64 7.60 1.22
C ARG A 75 -16.83 6.63 2.37
N MET A 76 -15.93 5.65 2.51
CA MET A 76 -15.91 4.78 3.68
C MET A 76 -15.31 5.53 4.86
N VAL A 77 -16.02 5.55 5.99
CA VAL A 77 -15.62 6.19 7.24
C VAL A 77 -15.47 5.12 8.30
N MET A 78 -14.30 5.08 8.93
CA MET A 78 -14.00 4.20 10.06
C MET A 78 -14.63 4.75 11.34
N LYS A 79 -15.25 3.89 12.13
CA LYS A 79 -15.84 4.20 13.44
C LYS A 79 -15.27 3.27 14.50
N PRO A 80 -14.73 3.80 15.63
CA PRO A 80 -14.34 2.98 16.77
C PRO A 80 -15.54 2.23 17.36
N GLU A 81 -15.32 0.98 17.76
CA GLU A 81 -16.31 0.12 18.40
C GLU A 81 -15.74 -0.53 19.66
N GLY A 82 -16.53 -0.60 20.72
CA GLY A 82 -16.10 -1.20 21.98
C GLY A 82 -14.98 -0.43 22.67
N LYS A 83 -14.27 -1.10 23.58
CA LYS A 83 -13.15 -0.51 24.33
C LYS A 83 -11.81 -0.94 23.72
N PRO A 84 -10.78 -0.09 23.74
CA PRO A 84 -9.45 -0.50 23.37
C PRO A 84 -8.91 -1.53 24.37
N TYR A 85 -8.06 -2.42 23.89
CA TYR A 85 -7.38 -3.44 24.69
C TYR A 85 -5.97 -3.67 24.15
N VAL A 86 -5.13 -4.33 24.94
CA VAL A 86 -3.72 -4.56 24.59
C VAL A 86 -3.53 -5.99 24.10
N ILE A 87 -2.90 -6.13 22.93
CA ILE A 87 -2.32 -7.39 22.47
C ILE A 87 -0.85 -7.36 22.85
N LYS A 88 -0.40 -8.36 23.61
CA LYS A 88 1.02 -8.50 23.97
C LYS A 88 1.82 -8.83 22.71
N ALA A 89 2.94 -8.14 22.50
CA ALA A 89 3.79 -8.32 21.34
C ALA A 89 5.22 -7.91 21.66
N ASP A 90 6.18 -8.78 21.35
CA ASP A 90 7.61 -8.53 21.52
C ASP A 90 8.26 -8.03 20.21
N LEU A 91 7.57 -8.18 19.08
CA LEU A 91 7.96 -7.71 17.75
C LEU A 91 6.72 -7.24 16.99
N VAL A 92 6.82 -6.11 16.29
CA VAL A 92 5.78 -5.59 15.40
C VAL A 92 6.34 -5.39 14.00
N LEU A 93 5.67 -5.97 13.00
CA LEU A 93 6.03 -5.84 11.59
C LEU A 93 4.95 -5.01 10.87
N LEU A 94 5.33 -3.85 10.35
CA LEU A 94 4.40 -2.98 9.62
C LEU A 94 4.36 -3.37 8.14
N ALA A 95 3.27 -3.99 7.72
CA ALA A 95 3.05 -4.45 6.34
C ALA A 95 1.95 -3.63 5.63
N MET A 96 2.01 -2.30 5.74
CA MET A 96 0.95 -1.37 5.30
C MET A 96 1.12 -0.87 3.85
N GLY A 97 2.14 -1.38 3.14
CA GLY A 97 2.51 -0.91 1.81
C GLY A 97 3.18 0.47 1.81
N PHE A 98 3.29 1.06 0.62
CA PHE A 98 3.98 2.32 0.38
C PHE A 98 3.09 3.25 -0.48
N THR A 99 3.19 4.55 -0.25
CA THR A 99 2.41 5.56 -0.98
C THR A 99 3.21 6.24 -2.09
N GLN A 100 4.48 6.53 -1.83
CA GLN A 100 5.37 7.31 -2.69
C GLN A 100 6.84 6.86 -2.51
N PRO A 101 7.72 7.15 -3.47
CA PRO A 101 9.16 6.99 -3.26
C PRO A 101 9.68 7.94 -2.18
N VAL A 102 10.86 7.65 -1.63
CA VAL A 102 11.60 8.60 -0.78
C VAL A 102 12.01 9.79 -1.66
N HIS A 103 11.57 10.99 -1.26
CA HIS A 103 11.89 12.24 -1.97
C HIS A 103 13.29 12.74 -1.63
N GLU A 104 13.62 12.71 -0.33
CA GLU A 104 14.91 13.14 0.20
C GLU A 104 16.07 12.43 -0.50
N GLY A 105 17.11 13.21 -0.84
CA GLY A 105 18.27 12.71 -1.55
C GLY A 105 18.11 12.87 -3.06
N LEU A 106 18.12 11.77 -3.80
CA LEU A 106 18.25 11.78 -5.26
C LEU A 106 17.16 12.60 -5.96
N LEU A 107 15.88 12.41 -5.62
CA LEU A 107 14.78 13.02 -6.37
C LEU A 107 14.70 14.53 -6.14
N ASP A 108 14.83 14.96 -4.88
CA ASP A 108 14.88 16.38 -4.53
C ASP A 108 16.14 17.07 -5.06
N SER A 109 17.29 16.38 -5.04
CA SER A 109 18.55 16.91 -5.59
C SER A 109 18.49 17.11 -7.10
N LEU A 110 17.73 16.26 -7.81
CA LEU A 110 17.47 16.43 -9.24
C LEU A 110 16.45 17.55 -9.51
N GLY A 111 15.56 17.85 -8.57
CA GLY A 111 14.49 18.84 -8.74
C GLY A 111 13.34 18.33 -9.61
N LEU A 112 12.99 17.05 -9.47
CA LEU A 112 11.88 16.44 -10.21
C LEU A 112 10.51 16.94 -9.71
N ALA A 113 9.56 17.08 -10.63
CA ALA A 113 8.18 17.35 -10.27
C ALA A 113 7.48 16.06 -9.79
N TYR A 114 6.51 16.22 -8.90
CA TYR A 114 5.70 15.13 -8.36
C TYR A 114 4.22 15.31 -8.71
N GLU A 115 3.47 14.21 -8.73
CA GLU A 115 2.01 14.22 -8.72
C GLU A 115 1.47 14.50 -7.31
N ASN A 116 0.17 14.76 -7.18
CA ASN A 116 -0.48 15.02 -5.88
C ASN A 116 -0.27 13.89 -4.85
N ARG A 117 -0.04 12.66 -5.33
CA ARG A 117 0.22 11.48 -4.48
C ARG A 117 1.72 11.28 -4.18
N GLY A 118 2.57 12.18 -4.66
CA GLY A 118 4.03 12.18 -4.46
C GLY A 118 4.81 11.19 -5.31
N THR A 119 4.18 10.52 -6.27
CA THR A 119 4.93 9.80 -7.31
C THR A 119 5.62 10.79 -8.25
N VAL A 120 6.72 10.37 -8.87
CA VAL A 120 7.41 11.19 -9.88
C VAL A 120 6.48 11.43 -11.05
N LYS A 121 6.33 12.71 -11.41
CA LYS A 121 5.53 13.13 -12.55
C LYS A 121 6.26 12.74 -13.83
N ALA A 122 5.67 11.82 -14.58
CA ALA A 122 6.19 11.38 -15.86
C ALA A 122 5.05 11.07 -16.86
N THR A 123 5.36 11.19 -18.15
CA THR A 123 4.44 10.78 -19.22
C THR A 123 4.28 9.24 -19.25
N PRO A 124 3.29 8.68 -19.98
CA PRO A 124 3.20 7.23 -20.18
C PRO A 124 4.45 6.61 -20.85
N GLN A 125 5.26 7.44 -21.52
CA GLN A 125 6.54 7.09 -22.14
C GLN A 125 7.73 7.34 -21.19
N GLY A 126 7.47 7.69 -19.93
CA GLY A 126 8.49 7.84 -18.89
C GLY A 126 9.27 9.14 -18.91
N ALA A 127 8.94 10.11 -19.76
CA ALA A 127 9.60 11.42 -19.76
C ALA A 127 9.20 12.21 -18.51
N THR A 128 10.18 12.71 -17.75
CA THR A 128 9.94 13.50 -16.53
C THR A 128 9.85 15.01 -16.82
N SER A 129 9.78 15.83 -15.76
CA SER A 129 9.89 17.29 -15.86
C SER A 129 11.27 17.78 -16.32
N LEU A 130 12.30 16.94 -16.27
CA LEU A 130 13.67 17.32 -16.60
C LEU A 130 14.10 16.69 -17.95
N PRO A 131 14.70 17.47 -18.86
CA PRO A 131 15.25 16.93 -20.10
C PRO A 131 16.29 15.84 -19.84
N ALA A 132 16.30 14.80 -20.68
CA ALA A 132 17.18 13.64 -20.56
C ALA A 132 17.02 12.79 -19.28
N VAL A 133 16.03 13.08 -18.42
CA VAL A 133 15.72 12.28 -17.23
C VAL A 133 14.39 11.56 -17.44
N PHE A 134 14.42 10.25 -17.25
CA PHE A 134 13.28 9.37 -17.47
C PHE A 134 13.01 8.50 -16.23
N ALA A 135 11.76 8.11 -16.03
CA ALA A 135 11.32 7.29 -14.90
C ALA A 135 10.28 6.24 -15.33
N ALA A 136 10.28 5.09 -14.66
CA ALA A 136 9.35 3.99 -14.93
C ALA A 136 9.09 3.15 -13.67
N GLY A 137 8.02 2.36 -13.70
CA GLY A 137 7.64 1.48 -12.60
C GLY A 137 6.98 2.22 -11.43
N ASP A 138 7.10 1.66 -10.22
CA ASP A 138 6.33 2.11 -9.04
C ASP A 138 6.67 3.55 -8.60
N VAL A 139 7.84 4.07 -8.96
CA VAL A 139 8.20 5.48 -8.71
C VAL A 139 7.25 6.44 -9.44
N VAL A 140 6.68 6.02 -10.57
CA VAL A 140 5.69 6.79 -11.37
C VAL A 140 4.27 6.30 -11.08
N LEU A 141 4.07 4.99 -11.04
CA LEU A 141 2.75 4.36 -10.98
C LEU A 141 2.18 4.26 -9.56
N GLY A 142 3.02 4.39 -8.53
CA GLY A 142 2.74 3.90 -7.18
C GLY A 142 2.85 2.37 -7.09
N ALA A 143 2.61 1.81 -5.90
CA ALA A 143 2.67 0.36 -5.66
C ALA A 143 1.82 -0.41 -6.69
N SER A 144 2.48 -1.20 -7.56
CA SER A 144 1.84 -1.84 -8.71
C SER A 144 2.29 -3.29 -8.90
N LEU A 145 1.83 -3.92 -9.99
CA LEU A 145 2.23 -5.27 -10.38
C LEU A 145 3.55 -5.24 -11.15
N VAL A 146 4.37 -6.28 -10.96
CA VAL A 146 5.66 -6.45 -11.69
C VAL A 146 5.47 -6.35 -13.21
N VAL A 147 4.38 -6.91 -13.75
CA VAL A 147 4.07 -6.82 -15.19
C VAL A 147 3.84 -5.38 -15.67
N ARG A 148 3.25 -4.53 -14.82
CA ARG A 148 3.03 -3.11 -15.13
C ARG A 148 4.34 -2.34 -15.08
N ALA A 149 5.19 -2.64 -14.10
CA ALA A 149 6.53 -2.07 -14.03
C ALA A 149 7.37 -2.45 -15.27
N MET A 150 7.33 -3.71 -15.71
CA MET A 150 8.00 -4.15 -16.93
C MET A 150 7.47 -3.45 -18.19
N ALA A 151 6.14 -3.32 -18.33
CA ALA A 151 5.54 -2.63 -19.46
C ALA A 151 5.94 -1.14 -19.50
N SER A 152 5.91 -0.47 -18.35
CA SER A 152 6.37 0.92 -18.19
C SER A 152 7.85 1.07 -18.55
N GLY A 153 8.71 0.16 -18.11
CA GLY A 153 10.13 0.17 -18.45
C GLY A 153 10.40 0.03 -19.94
N ARG A 154 9.64 -0.84 -20.63
CA ARG A 154 9.74 -1.00 -22.10
C ARG A 154 9.31 0.27 -22.84
N SER A 155 8.21 0.90 -22.40
CA SER A 155 7.73 2.18 -22.94
C SER A 155 8.79 3.27 -22.78
N MET A 156 9.38 3.37 -21.58
CA MET A 156 10.45 4.32 -21.26
C MET A 156 11.71 4.09 -22.11
N ALA A 157 12.15 2.84 -22.27
CA ALA A 157 13.33 2.53 -23.08
C ALA A 157 13.18 2.98 -24.54
N ALA A 158 12.00 2.80 -25.14
CA ALA A 158 11.72 3.28 -26.49
C ALA A 158 11.81 4.83 -26.57
N SER A 159 11.34 5.53 -25.54
CA SER A 159 11.42 6.99 -25.45
C SER A 159 12.85 7.49 -25.29
N VAL A 160 13.65 6.84 -24.45
CA VAL A 160 15.09 7.14 -24.29
C VAL A 160 15.82 6.97 -25.61
N ASN A 161 15.57 5.86 -26.33
CA ASN A 161 16.19 5.62 -27.64
C ASN A 161 15.83 6.71 -28.66
N ALA A 162 14.56 7.11 -28.72
CA ALA A 162 14.12 8.19 -29.61
C ALA A 162 14.74 9.55 -29.23
N TYR A 163 14.89 9.84 -27.93
CA TYR A 163 15.54 11.05 -27.45
C TYR A 163 17.02 11.11 -27.85
N LEU A 164 17.75 9.99 -27.72
CA LEU A 164 19.17 9.92 -28.09
C LEU A 164 19.40 9.97 -29.60
N ALA A 165 18.48 9.44 -30.41
CA ALA A 165 18.60 9.45 -31.86
C ALA A 165 18.44 10.85 -32.49
N THR A 166 17.95 11.84 -31.73
CA THR A 166 17.77 13.23 -32.19
C THR A 166 18.81 14.19 -31.63
N LYS A 167 19.79 13.68 -30.87
CA LYS A 167 20.98 14.41 -30.42
C LYS A 167 22.18 14.12 -31.31
#